data_AF-A0A9X9IMD9-F1
#
_entry.id   AF-A0A9X9IMD9-F1
#
_cell.length_a   1.000
_cell.length_b   1.000
_cell.length_c   1.000
_cell.angle_alpha   90.00
_cell.angle_beta   90.00
_cell.angle_gamma   90.00
#
_symmetry.space_group_name_H-M   'P 1'
#
loop_
_entity.id
_entity.type
_entity.pdbx_description
1 polymer ?
#
loop_
_entity_poly.entity_id
_entity_poly.type
_entity_poly.pdbx_seq_one_letter_code
_entity_poly.pdbx_strand_id
1 'polypeptide(L)'
;MKKLILSTALLAAICTAGQAQETNDYYVKHVEFPQGATLEQKVDMAARLVPTPQQLEWQQMELTAFLHFGINTFTGREWGDGKENPALFNPTDFDAEQWVRSLKEAGFKMAILTAKHHDGFCLWPTKTTGHSVAASPWKDGKGDVVRELRDACDKYGIKFGVYLSPWDRNASCYGDSPKYNEFFIEQLTELLTNYGEVHEVWFDGANGEGPNGKKQEYDWTAILSTIRRLQPRAVTAIMGDDVRWVGNERGLGRETEWSATVLTPGTYARCEEQNKALGVKATSKDLGGRDMLVNAKELFWYPSEVDVSIRPGWFYHQQEDNQVKSLKHLTDIYFKSVGYNSVLLLNIPPDQRGRISDADVNRLKEFADYRKEIFADNRVKGGLKAWTARPGDTRVYQLKPKSEINVVMLREDISKGQRMEAFTVEALTADGWKEIAKGTTVGYKRLIRIPAVEARQLRVKVDACRLAANISEVAAYYARPLEESAAKENWNDLPRTAWKQVTAAPLVIDLGKAVDMTGFVYAPANAEAKPTMAFRYKFYISTNGRDWKEVPTTGEFSNIMHNPVPQTVSFGNKVSARYIKLDATTPDATPARVDLKEIGIRLQK
;
A
#
# COMPACT_ATOMS: atom_id res chain seq x y z
N MET A 1 -68.61 -61.98 -32.94
CA MET A 1 -67.91 -63.25 -33.24
C MET A 1 -66.54 -62.94 -33.85
N LYS A 2 -65.47 -63.34 -33.13
CA LYS A 2 -64.12 -63.77 -33.59
C LYS A 2 -63.56 -63.13 -34.87
N LYS A 3 -62.47 -62.35 -34.82
CA LYS A 3 -61.05 -62.78 -35.03
C LYS A 3 -60.19 -61.47 -35.21
N LEU A 4 -58.90 -61.31 -34.93
CA LEU A 4 -57.79 -62.15 -34.45
C LEU A 4 -56.49 -61.29 -34.46
N ILE A 5 -55.62 -61.41 -33.42
CA ILE A 5 -54.12 -61.36 -33.43
C ILE A 5 -53.40 -60.06 -33.87
N LEU A 6 -52.29 -59.56 -33.30
CA LEU A 6 -51.44 -59.85 -32.12
C LEU A 6 -50.23 -58.87 -32.18
N SER A 7 -49.66 -58.48 -31.03
CA SER A 7 -48.26 -58.00 -30.80
C SER A 7 -47.90 -56.58 -31.30
N THR A 8 -47.33 -55.66 -30.52
CA THR A 8 -46.00 -55.78 -29.87
C THR A 8 -45.72 -54.61 -28.90
N ALA A 9 -44.91 -54.91 -27.87
CA ALA A 9 -44.16 -54.10 -26.90
C ALA A 9 -44.30 -52.55 -26.84
N LEU A 10 -44.62 -52.06 -25.64
CA LEU A 10 -44.59 -50.65 -25.23
C LEU A 10 -43.22 -50.32 -24.60
N LEU A 11 -42.40 -49.50 -25.27
CA LEU A 11 -41.31 -48.74 -24.63
C LEU A 11 -41.88 -47.38 -24.19
N ALA A 12 -41.92 -47.13 -22.89
CA ALA A 12 -42.19 -45.79 -22.35
C ALA A 12 -40.87 -45.13 -21.99
N ALA A 13 -40.40 -44.20 -22.83
CA ALA A 13 -39.34 -43.26 -22.50
C ALA A 13 -39.94 -42.15 -21.61
N ILE A 14 -39.55 -42.13 -20.34
CA ILE A 14 -39.80 -40.98 -19.45
C ILE A 14 -38.59 -40.05 -19.60
N CYS A 15 -38.76 -39.01 -20.42
CA CYS A 15 -37.87 -37.85 -20.39
C CYS A 15 -38.22 -37.02 -19.16
N THR A 16 -37.49 -37.21 -18.05
CA THR A 16 -37.46 -36.22 -16.97
C THR A 16 -36.57 -35.07 -17.41
N ALA A 17 -37.20 -33.96 -17.80
CA ALA A 17 -36.53 -32.67 -17.84
C ALA A 17 -36.08 -32.34 -16.41
N GLY A 18 -34.79 -32.52 -16.14
CA GLY A 18 -34.17 -32.01 -14.93
C GLY A 18 -34.19 -30.49 -14.97
N GLN A 19 -35.16 -29.87 -14.29
CA GLN A 19 -34.98 -28.51 -13.80
C GLN A 19 -33.78 -28.54 -12.86
N ALA A 20 -32.63 -28.08 -13.34
CA ALA A 20 -31.50 -27.76 -12.49
C ALA A 20 -31.94 -26.64 -11.54
N GLN A 21 -32.22 -27.01 -10.31
CA GLN A 21 -32.39 -26.09 -9.20
C GLN A 21 -30.99 -25.51 -8.93
N GLU A 22 -30.70 -24.31 -9.46
CA GLU A 22 -29.48 -23.56 -9.12
C GLU A 22 -29.47 -23.32 -7.61
N THR A 23 -28.73 -24.12 -6.84
CA THR A 23 -28.41 -23.76 -5.47
C THR A 23 -27.39 -22.63 -5.52
N ASN A 24 -27.80 -21.42 -5.09
CA ASN A 24 -26.98 -20.22 -4.97
C ASN A 24 -25.98 -20.35 -3.81
N ASP A 25 -25.21 -21.43 -3.77
CA ASP A 25 -24.24 -21.65 -2.69
C ASP A 25 -23.00 -20.81 -3.01
N TYR A 26 -22.71 -19.84 -2.14
CA TYR A 26 -21.48 -19.06 -2.16
C TYR A 26 -20.40 -19.75 -1.34
N TYR A 27 -19.15 -19.64 -1.77
CA TYR A 27 -18.00 -20.12 -1.02
C TYR A 27 -17.43 -18.96 -0.20
N VAL A 28 -17.51 -19.04 1.13
CA VAL A 28 -17.01 -17.98 2.00
C VAL A 28 -15.51 -18.17 2.21
N LYS A 29 -14.72 -17.14 1.89
CA LYS A 29 -13.26 -17.05 2.08
C LYS A 29 -12.40 -18.01 1.25
N HIS A 30 -12.80 -19.25 1.04
CA HIS A 30 -11.98 -20.26 0.40
C HIS A 30 -12.84 -21.23 -0.41
N VAL A 31 -12.31 -21.68 -1.55
CA VAL A 31 -12.91 -22.74 -2.35
C VAL A 31 -11.82 -23.65 -2.91
N GLU A 32 -12.03 -24.96 -2.79
CA GLU A 32 -11.22 -25.99 -3.44
C GLU A 32 -11.90 -26.42 -4.74
N PHE A 33 -11.14 -26.54 -5.82
CA PHE A 33 -11.66 -27.04 -7.09
C PHE A 33 -11.64 -28.57 -7.11
N PRO A 34 -12.74 -29.23 -7.54
CA PRO A 34 -12.74 -30.67 -7.71
C PRO A 34 -11.62 -31.15 -8.64
N GLN A 35 -11.09 -32.34 -8.38
CA GLN A 35 -10.09 -32.95 -9.25
C GLN A 35 -10.66 -33.11 -10.67
N GLY A 36 -9.93 -32.63 -11.67
CA GLY A 36 -10.37 -32.66 -13.07
C GLY A 36 -11.39 -31.58 -13.45
N ALA A 37 -11.67 -30.60 -12.58
CA ALA A 37 -12.56 -29.50 -12.90
C ALA A 37 -12.09 -28.71 -14.14
N THR A 38 -13.01 -28.45 -15.07
CA THR A 38 -12.72 -27.64 -16.27
C THR A 38 -12.51 -26.18 -15.91
N LEU A 39 -11.93 -25.39 -16.82
CA LEU A 39 -11.77 -23.96 -16.59
C LEU A 39 -13.12 -23.26 -16.35
N GLU A 40 -14.17 -23.66 -17.07
CA GLU A 40 -15.52 -23.10 -16.92
C GLU A 40 -16.08 -23.37 -15.53
N GLN A 41 -15.89 -24.59 -15.01
CA GLN A 41 -16.29 -24.95 -13.64
C GLN A 41 -15.51 -24.14 -12.60
N LYS A 42 -14.20 -23.97 -12.80
CA LYS A 42 -13.38 -23.14 -11.90
C LYS A 42 -13.78 -21.67 -11.94
N VAL A 43 -14.09 -21.13 -13.13
CA VAL A 43 -14.58 -19.75 -13.30
C VAL A 43 -15.94 -19.56 -12.63
N ASP A 44 -16.85 -20.53 -12.74
CA ASP A 44 -18.15 -20.52 -12.05
C ASP A 44 -17.98 -20.48 -10.53
N MET A 45 -17.15 -21.38 -9.97
CA MET A 45 -16.88 -21.44 -8.54
C MET A 45 -16.18 -20.16 -8.05
N ALA A 46 -15.20 -19.65 -8.82
CA ALA A 46 -14.50 -18.40 -8.53
C ALA A 46 -15.45 -17.19 -8.50
N ALA A 47 -16.47 -17.16 -9.36
CA ALA A 47 -17.47 -16.08 -9.40
C ALA A 47 -18.42 -16.08 -8.17
N ARG A 48 -18.45 -17.19 -7.42
CA ARG A 48 -19.25 -17.40 -6.21
C ARG A 48 -18.42 -17.40 -4.93
N LEU A 49 -17.11 -17.16 -5.01
CA LEU A 49 -16.23 -16.94 -3.86
C LEU A 49 -16.47 -15.53 -3.29
N VAL A 50 -16.73 -15.43 -1.98
CA VAL A 50 -17.17 -14.20 -1.31
C VAL A 50 -16.36 -13.90 -0.04
N PRO A 51 -16.28 -12.64 0.40
CA PRO A 51 -15.65 -12.27 1.68
C PRO A 51 -16.39 -12.88 2.87
N THR A 52 -15.68 -13.08 3.97
CA THR A 52 -16.32 -13.16 5.29
C THR A 52 -16.99 -11.81 5.64
N PRO A 53 -17.93 -11.77 6.59
CA PRO A 53 -18.45 -10.51 7.11
C PRO A 53 -17.36 -9.54 7.62
N GLN A 54 -16.31 -10.07 8.24
CA GLN A 54 -15.15 -9.32 8.73
C GLN A 54 -14.35 -8.70 7.59
N GLN A 55 -14.07 -9.47 6.53
CA GLN A 55 -13.38 -8.95 5.34
C GLN A 55 -14.21 -7.90 4.61
N LEU A 56 -15.54 -8.06 4.57
CA LEU A 56 -16.43 -7.07 3.98
C LEU A 56 -16.47 -5.77 4.80
N GLU A 57 -16.58 -5.86 6.13
CA GLU A 57 -16.50 -4.70 7.03
C GLU A 57 -15.14 -4.00 6.91
N TRP A 58 -14.05 -4.77 6.83
CA TRP A 58 -12.71 -4.24 6.63
C TRP A 58 -12.60 -3.48 5.29
N GLN A 59 -13.08 -4.07 4.20
CA GLN A 59 -13.03 -3.45 2.88
C GLN A 59 -13.82 -2.12 2.84
N GLN A 60 -14.90 -2.01 3.62
CA GLN A 60 -15.70 -0.79 3.76
C GLN A 60 -14.99 0.35 4.49
N MET A 61 -13.92 0.06 5.21
CA MET A 61 -13.13 1.11 5.88
C MET A 61 -12.43 2.01 4.87
N GLU A 62 -11.95 1.44 3.76
CA GLU A 62 -11.23 2.08 2.65
C GLU A 62 -9.90 2.75 3.02
N LEU A 63 -9.89 3.57 4.08
CA LEU A 63 -8.78 4.39 4.52
C LEU A 63 -8.51 4.15 6.02
N THR A 64 -7.38 3.52 6.30
CA THR A 64 -6.89 3.17 7.64
C THR A 64 -5.53 3.83 7.89
N ALA A 65 -5.21 4.07 9.16
CA ALA A 65 -3.99 4.75 9.57
C ALA A 65 -3.06 3.77 10.25
N PHE A 66 -1.77 3.86 9.95
CA PHE A 66 -0.72 3.15 10.65
C PHE A 66 0.09 4.14 11.49
N LEU A 67 0.49 3.73 12.68
CA LEU A 67 1.21 4.55 13.65
C LEU A 67 2.49 3.82 14.05
N HIS A 68 3.56 4.00 13.28
CA HIS A 68 4.90 3.60 13.71
C HIS A 68 5.39 4.55 14.80
N PHE A 69 5.41 4.05 16.02
CA PHE A 69 5.91 4.73 17.20
C PHE A 69 6.61 3.71 18.10
N GLY A 70 7.70 4.10 18.73
CA GLY A 70 8.51 3.18 19.52
C GLY A 70 9.88 3.72 19.80
N ILE A 71 10.77 2.86 20.29
CA ILE A 71 12.13 3.24 20.64
C ILE A 71 12.91 3.79 19.43
N ASN A 72 12.57 3.33 18.22
CA ASN A 72 13.14 3.80 16.95
C ASN A 72 12.90 5.29 16.68
N THR A 73 11.77 5.86 17.15
CA THR A 73 11.50 7.31 17.10
C THR A 73 12.58 8.12 17.84
N PHE A 74 13.16 7.55 18.89
CA PHE A 74 14.17 8.21 19.74
C PHE A 74 15.60 7.90 19.32
N THR A 75 15.81 6.86 18.51
CA THR A 75 17.13 6.52 17.96
C THR A 75 17.35 7.04 16.54
N GLY A 76 16.29 7.46 15.84
CA GLY A 76 16.35 7.87 14.44
C GLY A 76 16.60 6.70 13.49
N ARG A 77 16.22 5.47 13.89
CA ARG A 77 16.35 4.26 13.07
C ARG A 77 15.01 3.92 12.44
N GLU A 78 15.05 3.31 11.26
CA GLU A 78 13.87 2.61 10.71
C GLU A 78 13.70 1.25 11.40
N TRP A 79 14.79 0.48 11.47
CA TRP A 79 14.83 -0.80 12.17
C TRP A 79 15.86 -0.75 13.31
N GLY A 80 15.38 -0.80 14.55
CA GLY A 80 16.24 -1.02 15.71
C GLY A 80 16.86 -2.41 15.74
N ASP A 81 17.92 -2.58 16.53
CA ASP A 81 18.71 -3.80 16.62
C ASP A 81 18.41 -4.69 17.83
N GLY A 82 17.49 -4.25 18.69
CA GLY A 82 17.04 -4.94 19.90
C GLY A 82 17.94 -4.72 21.11
N LYS A 83 18.95 -3.85 21.00
CA LYS A 83 19.86 -3.48 22.10
C LYS A 83 19.62 -2.05 22.59
N GLU A 84 18.64 -1.36 22.04
CA GLU A 84 18.29 -0.01 22.46
C GLU A 84 17.97 0.04 23.96
N ASN A 85 18.45 1.06 24.66
CA ASN A 85 18.18 1.21 26.08
C ASN A 85 16.75 1.75 26.27
N PRO A 86 15.86 1.06 27.03
CA PRO A 86 14.52 1.57 27.36
C PRO A 86 14.50 3.01 27.88
N ALA A 87 15.60 3.49 28.49
CA ALA A 87 15.75 4.87 28.94
C ALA A 87 15.64 5.92 27.82
N LEU A 88 15.84 5.54 26.55
CA LEU A 88 15.70 6.41 25.39
C LEU A 88 14.23 6.74 25.08
N PHE A 89 13.31 5.84 25.45
CA PHE A 89 11.88 6.07 25.24
C PHE A 89 11.36 7.05 26.29
N ASN A 90 11.24 8.32 25.91
CA ASN A 90 10.78 9.37 26.83
C ASN A 90 10.06 10.51 26.08
N PRO A 91 8.87 10.28 25.52
CA PRO A 91 8.13 11.34 24.85
C PRO A 91 7.79 12.48 25.81
N THR A 92 8.04 13.71 25.39
CA THR A 92 8.01 14.89 26.26
C THR A 92 6.61 15.49 26.48
N ASP A 93 5.67 15.22 25.58
CA ASP A 93 4.31 15.78 25.57
C ASP A 93 3.34 14.84 24.85
N PHE A 94 3.35 13.57 25.28
CA PHE A 94 2.58 12.49 24.67
C PHE A 94 1.07 12.76 24.73
N ASP A 95 0.39 12.63 23.60
CA ASP A 95 -1.06 12.85 23.50
C ASP A 95 -1.69 12.00 22.39
N ALA A 96 -2.16 10.80 22.76
CA ALA A 96 -2.85 9.90 21.84
C ALA A 96 -4.21 10.45 21.37
N GLU A 97 -4.86 11.34 22.14
CA GLU A 97 -6.09 11.99 21.67
C GLU A 97 -5.81 12.91 20.48
N GLN A 98 -4.66 13.61 20.47
CA GLN A 98 -4.26 14.41 19.32
C GLN A 98 -4.06 13.54 18.08
N TRP A 99 -3.55 12.32 18.23
CA TRP A 99 -3.39 11.38 17.12
C TRP A 99 -4.77 11.02 16.56
N VAL A 100 -5.64 10.46 17.39
CA VAL A 100 -6.94 9.94 16.95
C VAL A 100 -7.85 11.05 16.45
N ARG A 101 -7.86 12.24 17.09
CA ARG A 101 -8.63 13.40 16.61
C ARG A 101 -8.18 13.82 15.22
N SER A 102 -6.86 13.94 14.99
CA SER A 102 -6.31 14.31 13.68
C SER A 102 -6.67 13.27 12.60
N LEU A 103 -6.59 11.99 12.95
CA LEU A 103 -6.98 10.90 12.04
C LEU A 103 -8.49 10.91 11.74
N LYS A 104 -9.34 11.14 12.76
CA LYS A 104 -10.79 11.21 12.59
C LYS A 104 -11.19 12.37 11.68
N GLU A 105 -10.65 13.56 11.92
CA GLU A 105 -10.87 14.75 11.10
C GLU A 105 -10.38 14.52 9.66
N ALA A 106 -9.27 13.78 9.51
CA ALA A 106 -8.73 13.41 8.20
C ALA A 106 -9.49 12.27 7.50
N GLY A 107 -10.49 11.66 8.15
CA GLY A 107 -11.41 10.69 7.57
C GLY A 107 -11.01 9.22 7.68
N PHE A 108 -9.94 8.89 8.41
CA PHE A 108 -9.55 7.50 8.69
C PHE A 108 -10.61 6.75 9.49
N LYS A 109 -10.67 5.43 9.33
CA LYS A 109 -11.67 4.56 10.01
C LYS A 109 -11.07 3.65 11.08
N MET A 110 -9.77 3.42 11.02
CA MET A 110 -9.02 2.60 11.97
C MET A 110 -7.63 3.18 12.18
N ALA A 111 -7.09 3.00 13.39
CA ALA A 111 -5.69 3.25 13.71
C ALA A 111 -5.01 1.94 14.14
N ILE A 112 -3.92 1.57 13.46
CA ILE A 112 -3.09 0.40 13.75
C ILE A 112 -1.79 0.89 14.39
N LEU A 113 -1.49 0.44 15.60
CA LEU A 113 -0.26 0.82 16.33
C LEU A 113 0.79 -0.28 16.27
N THR A 114 2.05 0.10 16.06
CA THR A 114 3.21 -0.79 16.31
C THR A 114 3.39 -1.05 17.79
N ALA A 115 2.52 -1.89 18.37
CA ALA A 115 2.60 -2.26 19.78
C ALA A 115 3.98 -2.84 20.12
N LYS A 116 4.57 -3.59 19.19
CA LYS A 116 5.98 -4.01 19.19
C LYS A 116 6.50 -4.05 17.76
N HIS A 117 7.63 -3.41 17.48
CA HIS A 117 8.32 -3.46 16.19
C HIS A 117 9.46 -4.51 16.21
N HIS A 118 10.24 -4.65 15.13
CA HIS A 118 11.31 -5.66 15.00
C HIS A 118 12.36 -5.60 16.12
N ASP A 119 12.61 -4.43 16.68
CA ASP A 119 13.52 -4.24 17.82
C ASP A 119 13.04 -4.96 19.10
N GLY A 120 11.76 -5.28 19.21
CA GLY A 120 11.19 -6.00 20.35
C GLY A 120 10.73 -5.11 21.51
N PHE A 121 10.89 -3.78 21.44
CA PHE A 121 10.44 -2.87 22.50
C PHE A 121 8.91 -2.80 22.54
N CYS A 122 8.34 -3.20 23.68
CA CYS A 122 6.88 -3.28 23.84
C CYS A 122 6.31 -1.95 24.38
N LEU A 123 5.31 -1.42 23.69
CA LEU A 123 4.63 -0.16 24.01
C LEU A 123 3.60 -0.24 25.15
N TRP A 124 3.43 -1.42 25.73
CA TRP A 124 2.60 -1.67 26.90
C TRP A 124 3.42 -2.37 27.98
N PRO A 125 3.02 -2.30 29.27
CA PRO A 125 3.73 -2.95 30.37
C PRO A 125 3.45 -4.46 30.38
N THR A 126 3.96 -5.17 29.36
CA THR A 126 3.84 -6.62 29.20
C THR A 126 4.50 -7.36 30.36
N LYS A 127 3.95 -8.53 30.72
CA LYS A 127 4.56 -9.42 31.72
C LYS A 127 5.70 -10.27 31.15
N THR A 128 5.84 -10.34 29.84
CA THR A 128 6.73 -11.30 29.19
C THR A 128 8.20 -10.85 29.13
N THR A 129 8.47 -9.54 29.16
CA THR A 129 9.83 -8.99 29.06
C THR A 129 9.96 -7.63 29.77
N GLY A 130 11.16 -7.35 30.30
CA GLY A 130 11.52 -6.02 30.80
C GLY A 130 11.84 -5.01 29.70
N HIS A 131 11.94 -5.43 28.43
CA HIS A 131 12.20 -4.55 27.30
C HIS A 131 10.89 -3.89 26.81
N SER A 132 10.33 -3.02 27.67
CA SER A 132 9.05 -2.36 27.45
C SER A 132 9.01 -0.97 28.08
N VAL A 133 7.91 -0.25 27.88
CA VAL A 133 7.63 1.04 28.53
C VAL A 133 7.76 0.98 30.06
N ALA A 134 7.57 -0.18 30.68
CA ALA A 134 7.73 -0.36 32.13
C ALA A 134 9.17 -0.12 32.63
N ALA A 135 10.17 -0.28 31.76
CA ALA A 135 11.58 0.00 32.06
C ALA A 135 12.04 1.39 31.57
N SER A 136 11.14 2.20 31.01
CA SER A 136 11.43 3.54 30.52
C SER A 136 11.14 4.60 31.60
N PRO A 137 11.77 5.80 31.54
CA PRO A 137 11.47 6.91 32.43
C PRO A 137 10.11 7.55 32.13
N TRP A 138 9.51 7.27 30.97
CA TRP A 138 8.24 7.86 30.58
C TRP A 138 7.14 7.50 31.59
N LYS A 139 6.50 8.54 32.14
CA LYS A 139 5.49 8.42 33.21
C LYS A 139 5.96 7.54 34.38
N ASP A 140 7.22 7.66 34.76
CA ASP A 140 7.86 6.89 35.85
C ASP A 140 7.72 5.37 35.67
N GLY A 141 7.78 4.88 34.42
CA GLY A 141 7.62 3.46 34.08
C GLY A 141 6.17 2.94 34.21
N LYS A 142 5.18 3.83 34.36
CA LYS A 142 3.76 3.48 34.52
C LYS A 142 2.93 3.78 33.27
N GLY A 143 3.56 4.25 32.20
CA GLY A 143 2.88 4.56 30.95
C GLY A 143 2.46 3.30 30.19
N ASP A 144 1.40 3.43 29.38
CA ASP A 144 0.89 2.40 28.49
C ASP A 144 0.34 3.08 27.23
N VAL A 145 1.13 3.09 26.16
CA VAL A 145 0.75 3.76 24.90
C VAL A 145 -0.44 3.06 24.25
N VAL A 146 -0.52 1.73 24.38
CA VAL A 146 -1.59 0.91 23.80
C VAL A 146 -2.91 1.26 24.48
N ARG A 147 -2.93 1.41 25.80
CA ARG A 147 -4.11 1.87 26.55
C ARG A 147 -4.55 3.27 26.13
N GLU A 148 -3.63 4.23 26.14
CA GLU A 148 -3.97 5.62 25.86
C GLU A 148 -4.49 5.80 24.43
N LEU A 149 -3.91 5.10 23.46
CA LEU A 149 -4.44 5.07 22.10
C LEU A 149 -5.81 4.39 22.03
N ARG A 150 -5.99 3.27 22.74
CA ARG A 150 -7.28 2.58 22.76
C ARG A 150 -8.38 3.49 23.29
N ASP A 151 -8.17 4.14 24.43
CA ASP A 151 -9.15 5.02 25.07
C ASP A 151 -9.49 6.23 24.17
N ALA A 152 -8.50 6.79 23.47
CA ALA A 152 -8.73 7.81 22.46
C ALA A 152 -9.58 7.29 21.29
N CYS A 153 -9.33 6.06 20.81
CA CYS A 153 -10.13 5.43 19.77
C CYS A 153 -11.61 5.25 20.18
N ASP A 154 -11.90 4.88 21.44
CA ASP A 154 -13.28 4.86 21.99
C ASP A 154 -13.92 6.24 21.90
N LYS A 155 -13.21 7.25 22.41
CA LYS A 155 -13.71 8.63 22.50
C LYS A 155 -14.11 9.22 21.15
N TYR A 156 -13.33 8.97 20.10
CA TYR A 156 -13.55 9.56 18.77
C TYR A 156 -14.23 8.59 17.77
N GLY A 157 -14.56 7.36 18.20
CA GLY A 157 -15.19 6.34 17.38
C GLY A 157 -14.33 5.97 16.16
N ILE A 158 -13.07 5.63 16.41
CA ILE A 158 -12.11 5.07 15.44
C ILE A 158 -11.87 3.62 15.84
N LYS A 159 -11.88 2.70 14.87
CA LYS A 159 -11.56 1.29 15.15
C LYS A 159 -10.08 1.17 15.54
N PHE A 160 -9.77 0.16 16.34
CA PHE A 160 -8.42 -0.07 16.83
C PHE A 160 -7.84 -1.36 16.24
N GLY A 161 -6.59 -1.32 15.81
CA GLY A 161 -5.80 -2.46 15.33
C GLY A 161 -4.43 -2.48 15.98
N VAL A 162 -3.78 -3.64 15.97
CA VAL A 162 -2.43 -3.82 16.52
C VAL A 162 -1.50 -4.43 15.49
N TYR A 163 -0.30 -3.89 15.40
CA TYR A 163 0.85 -4.54 14.79
C TYR A 163 1.69 -5.14 15.91
N LEU A 164 1.99 -6.43 15.77
CA LEU A 164 2.86 -7.18 16.68
C LEU A 164 3.89 -7.91 15.83
N SER A 165 5.12 -7.39 15.78
CA SER A 165 6.15 -7.96 14.92
C SER A 165 6.44 -9.43 15.25
N PRO A 166 6.29 -10.36 14.29
CA PRO A 166 6.71 -11.74 14.49
C PRO A 166 8.22 -11.84 14.73
N TRP A 167 9.02 -11.13 13.93
CA TRP A 167 10.46 -11.04 14.13
C TRP A 167 10.78 -10.15 15.34
N ASP A 168 11.54 -10.69 16.28
CA ASP A 168 11.96 -9.98 17.49
C ASP A 168 13.47 -10.10 17.70
N ARG A 169 14.14 -8.95 17.69
CA ARG A 169 15.60 -8.85 17.80
C ARG A 169 16.09 -8.76 19.24
N ASN A 170 15.19 -8.56 20.21
CA ASN A 170 15.53 -8.47 21.62
C ASN A 170 15.33 -9.80 22.36
N ALA A 171 14.20 -10.46 22.13
CA ALA A 171 13.81 -11.64 22.87
C ALA A 171 14.88 -12.75 22.78
N SER A 172 15.41 -13.16 23.94
CA SER A 172 16.46 -14.18 24.00
C SER A 172 15.98 -15.54 23.51
N CYS A 173 14.67 -15.80 23.59
CA CYS A 173 14.03 -17.01 23.11
C CYS A 173 13.71 -17.00 21.61
N TYR A 174 13.86 -15.88 20.89
CA TYR A 174 13.65 -15.86 19.44
C TYR A 174 14.59 -16.85 18.74
N GLY A 175 14.03 -17.75 17.92
CA GLY A 175 14.74 -18.88 17.31
C GLY A 175 14.71 -20.20 18.10
N ASP A 176 14.30 -20.17 19.37
CA ASP A 176 13.84 -21.36 20.11
C ASP A 176 12.33 -21.47 19.89
N SER A 177 11.95 -22.11 18.78
CA SER A 177 10.61 -21.98 18.21
C SER A 177 9.47 -22.22 19.21
N PRO A 178 9.45 -23.32 20.00
CA PRO A 178 8.39 -23.54 20.98
C PRO A 178 8.29 -22.44 22.04
N LYS A 179 9.43 -22.00 22.59
CA LYS A 179 9.44 -20.97 23.64
C LYS A 179 9.04 -19.61 23.11
N TYR A 180 9.50 -19.24 21.91
CA TYR A 180 9.11 -17.97 21.32
C TYR A 180 7.63 -17.96 20.91
N ASN A 181 7.08 -19.08 20.43
CA ASN A 181 5.64 -19.17 20.15
C ASN A 181 4.80 -18.98 21.41
N GLU A 182 5.19 -19.58 22.55
CA GLU A 182 4.53 -19.34 23.84
C GLU A 182 4.62 -17.87 24.26
N PHE A 183 5.82 -17.30 24.23
CA PHE A 183 6.07 -15.88 24.51
C PHE A 183 5.22 -14.95 23.62
N PHE A 184 5.18 -15.23 22.32
CA PHE A 184 4.44 -14.44 21.33
C PHE A 184 2.94 -14.53 21.54
N ILE A 185 2.41 -15.73 21.82
CA ILE A 185 0.99 -15.95 22.12
C ILE A 185 0.60 -15.27 23.43
N GLU A 186 1.48 -15.23 24.44
CA GLU A 186 1.21 -14.50 25.68
C GLU A 186 1.11 -12.99 25.43
N GLN A 187 2.06 -12.40 24.67
CA GLN A 187 1.98 -10.98 24.25
C GLN A 187 0.71 -10.69 23.45
N LEU A 188 0.39 -11.54 22.48
CA LEU A 188 -0.82 -11.43 21.69
C LEU A 188 -2.07 -11.52 22.58
N THR A 189 -2.09 -12.43 23.56
CA THR A 189 -3.21 -12.60 24.48
C THR A 189 -3.42 -11.34 25.33
N GLU A 190 -2.36 -10.69 25.82
CA GLU A 190 -2.47 -9.42 26.54
C GLU A 190 -3.11 -8.33 25.66
N LEU A 191 -2.60 -8.16 24.43
CA LEU A 191 -3.09 -7.17 23.47
C LEU A 191 -4.55 -7.40 23.05
N LEU A 192 -4.95 -8.66 22.91
CA LEU A 192 -6.29 -9.02 22.46
C LEU A 192 -7.30 -9.24 23.59
N THR A 193 -6.88 -9.12 24.86
CA THR A 193 -7.79 -9.26 26.01
C THR A 193 -8.00 -7.93 26.71
N ASN A 194 -6.92 -7.17 26.93
CA ASN A 194 -6.97 -6.03 27.83
C ASN A 194 -7.48 -4.76 27.15
N TYR A 195 -7.37 -4.63 25.83
CA TYR A 195 -7.59 -3.37 25.11
C TYR A 195 -8.91 -3.35 24.32
N GLY A 196 -9.95 -4.05 24.80
CA GLY A 196 -11.27 -4.02 24.16
C GLY A 196 -11.27 -4.68 22.78
N GLU A 197 -12.09 -4.15 21.87
CA GLU A 197 -12.27 -4.73 20.53
C GLU A 197 -11.13 -4.34 19.58
N VAL A 198 -10.51 -5.34 18.95
CA VAL A 198 -9.46 -5.21 17.94
C VAL A 198 -10.03 -5.66 16.59
N HIS A 199 -9.88 -4.82 15.57
CA HIS A 199 -10.45 -5.06 14.24
C HIS A 199 -9.42 -5.58 13.24
N GLU A 200 -8.14 -5.38 13.50
CA GLU A 200 -7.06 -5.89 12.67
C GLU A 200 -5.83 -6.25 13.50
N VAL A 201 -5.25 -7.40 13.20
CA VAL A 201 -3.96 -7.85 13.74
C VAL A 201 -2.99 -7.99 12.57
N TRP A 202 -1.96 -7.15 12.57
CA TRP A 202 -0.98 -7.04 11.49
C TRP A 202 0.30 -7.78 11.86
N PHE A 203 0.65 -8.80 11.07
CA PHE A 203 1.85 -9.60 11.27
C PHE A 203 2.80 -9.46 10.10
N ASP A 204 3.91 -8.77 10.34
CA ASP A 204 4.92 -8.51 9.33
C ASP A 204 5.56 -9.79 8.77
N GLY A 205 5.78 -9.78 7.45
CA GLY A 205 6.56 -10.81 6.76
C GLY A 205 8.06 -10.50 6.70
N ALA A 206 8.48 -9.27 7.04
CA ALA A 206 9.87 -8.87 7.02
C ALA A 206 10.70 -9.58 8.10
N ASN A 207 11.84 -10.13 7.70
CA ASN A 207 12.80 -10.77 8.59
C ASN A 207 14.22 -10.58 8.05
N GLY A 208 15.06 -9.88 8.84
CA GLY A 208 16.44 -9.53 8.48
C GLY A 208 17.53 -10.41 9.10
N GLU A 209 17.20 -11.56 9.69
CA GLU A 209 18.20 -12.53 10.21
C GLU A 209 19.14 -13.05 9.11
N GLY A 210 18.64 -13.12 7.87
CA GLY A 210 19.39 -13.63 6.73
C GLY A 210 19.70 -15.14 6.83
N PRO A 211 20.57 -15.67 5.95
CA PRO A 211 20.83 -17.11 5.85
C PRO A 211 21.43 -17.75 7.11
N ASN A 212 22.14 -16.95 7.92
CA ASN A 212 22.96 -17.41 9.04
C ASN A 212 22.41 -17.01 10.42
N GLY A 213 21.34 -16.21 10.47
CA GLY A 213 20.74 -15.75 11.71
C GLY A 213 19.83 -16.78 12.37
N LYS A 214 19.09 -16.33 13.37
CA LYS A 214 18.11 -17.13 14.11
C LYS A 214 16.99 -17.60 13.18
N LYS A 215 16.55 -18.85 13.35
CA LYS A 215 15.46 -19.45 12.57
C LYS A 215 14.26 -19.70 13.47
N GLN A 216 13.21 -18.93 13.27
CA GLN A 216 11.95 -19.07 13.99
C GLN A 216 10.95 -19.83 13.11
N GLU A 217 10.38 -20.91 13.66
CA GLU A 217 9.20 -21.57 13.09
C GLU A 217 7.97 -21.11 13.87
N TYR A 218 7.14 -20.30 13.23
CA TYR A 218 5.93 -19.76 13.84
C TYR A 218 4.79 -20.78 13.81
N ASP A 219 4.16 -21.02 14.96
CA ASP A 219 2.93 -21.81 15.02
C ASP A 219 1.74 -20.93 14.64
N TRP A 220 1.62 -20.64 13.34
CA TRP A 220 0.54 -19.82 12.81
C TRP A 220 -0.84 -20.40 13.12
N THR A 221 -0.95 -21.72 13.26
CA THR A 221 -2.23 -22.36 13.62
C THR A 221 -2.67 -21.94 15.02
N ALA A 222 -1.77 -22.04 16.01
CA ALA A 222 -2.05 -21.61 17.38
C ALA A 222 -2.24 -20.09 17.50
N ILE A 223 -1.42 -19.31 16.79
CA ILE A 223 -1.50 -17.84 16.76
C ILE A 223 -2.85 -17.39 16.20
N LEU A 224 -3.24 -17.84 15.00
CA LEU A 224 -4.51 -17.47 14.37
C LEU A 224 -5.71 -17.96 15.20
N SER A 225 -5.64 -19.16 15.77
CA SER A 225 -6.70 -19.70 16.64
C SER A 225 -6.91 -18.84 17.89
N THR A 226 -5.83 -18.29 18.46
CA THR A 226 -5.89 -17.36 19.59
C THR A 226 -6.64 -16.08 19.21
N ILE A 227 -6.37 -15.52 18.04
CA ILE A 227 -7.06 -14.32 17.54
C ILE A 227 -8.54 -14.61 17.34
N ARG A 228 -8.90 -15.70 16.66
CA ARG A 228 -10.32 -16.03 16.42
C ARG A 228 -11.11 -16.22 17.71
N ARG A 229 -10.48 -16.78 18.75
CA ARG A 229 -11.09 -16.98 20.06
C ARG A 229 -11.28 -15.67 20.82
N LEU A 230 -10.28 -14.79 20.82
CA LEU A 230 -10.31 -13.56 21.62
C LEU A 230 -11.03 -12.40 20.90
N GLN A 231 -10.86 -12.32 19.59
CA GLN A 231 -11.28 -11.19 18.75
C GLN A 231 -11.93 -11.72 17.46
N PRO A 232 -13.16 -12.27 17.52
CA PRO A 232 -13.83 -12.89 16.38
C PRO A 232 -14.17 -11.91 15.23
N ARG A 233 -14.05 -10.60 15.47
CA ARG A 233 -14.24 -9.55 14.47
C ARG A 233 -12.94 -9.05 13.84
N ALA A 234 -11.78 -9.47 14.36
CA ALA A 234 -10.49 -9.08 13.80
C ALA A 234 -10.21 -9.80 12.48
N VAL A 235 -9.68 -9.06 11.52
CA VAL A 235 -8.98 -9.63 10.36
C VAL A 235 -7.49 -9.83 10.67
N THR A 236 -6.88 -10.86 10.10
CA THR A 236 -5.43 -11.12 10.18
C THR A 236 -4.75 -10.74 8.87
N ALA A 237 -3.76 -9.85 8.97
CA ALA A 237 -3.12 -9.23 7.81
C ALA A 237 -1.68 -9.69 7.58
N ILE A 238 -1.30 -9.75 6.30
CA ILE A 238 0.03 -10.08 5.76
C ILE A 238 0.48 -11.52 6.04
N MET A 239 0.99 -11.82 7.23
CA MET A 239 1.15 -13.19 7.73
C MET A 239 -0.17 -13.64 8.41
N GLY A 240 -1.25 -13.51 7.65
CA GLY A 240 -2.60 -13.93 7.97
C GLY A 240 -3.30 -14.45 6.72
N ASP A 241 -4.59 -14.72 6.82
CA ASP A 241 -5.39 -15.27 5.71
C ASP A 241 -6.65 -14.44 5.39
N ASP A 242 -6.81 -13.27 6.04
CA ASP A 242 -7.92 -12.36 5.75
C ASP A 242 -7.52 -11.18 4.85
N VAL A 243 -6.32 -10.62 5.01
CA VAL A 243 -5.86 -9.42 4.30
C VAL A 243 -4.46 -9.60 3.75
N ARG A 244 -4.28 -9.31 2.45
CA ARG A 244 -3.05 -9.55 1.69
C ARG A 244 -2.25 -8.28 1.50
N TRP A 245 -0.93 -8.36 1.66
CA TRP A 245 -0.01 -7.31 1.25
C TRP A 245 -0.06 -7.09 -0.27
N VAL A 246 -0.17 -5.83 -0.70
CA VAL A 246 -0.22 -5.50 -2.14
C VAL A 246 1.06 -5.90 -2.89
N GLY A 247 2.20 -5.98 -2.20
CA GLY A 247 3.49 -6.36 -2.78
C GLY A 247 4.49 -5.21 -2.95
N ASN A 248 4.21 -4.02 -2.40
CA ASN A 248 5.14 -2.88 -2.36
C ASN A 248 4.71 -1.85 -1.32
N GLU A 249 5.65 -1.03 -0.85
CA GLU A 249 5.41 0.03 0.15
C GLU A 249 5.30 1.43 -0.48
N ARG A 250 5.06 1.51 -1.80
CA ARG A 250 5.04 2.79 -2.55
C ARG A 250 3.64 3.39 -2.68
N GLY A 251 2.62 2.75 -2.10
CA GLY A 251 1.23 3.20 -2.23
C GLY A 251 0.61 2.86 -3.58
N LEU A 252 1.05 1.77 -4.23
CA LEU A 252 0.63 1.41 -5.59
C LEU A 252 -0.09 0.06 -5.61
N GLY A 253 -1.41 0.09 -5.84
CA GLY A 253 -2.24 -1.07 -6.17
C GLY A 253 -2.16 -1.48 -7.64
N ARG A 254 -2.94 -2.50 -8.02
CA ARG A 254 -3.04 -2.97 -9.41
C ARG A 254 -4.28 -2.42 -10.12
N GLU A 255 -4.15 -2.14 -11.40
CA GLU A 255 -5.31 -1.84 -12.25
C GLU A 255 -6.24 -3.04 -12.38
N THR A 256 -5.65 -4.23 -12.47
CA THR A 256 -6.33 -5.54 -12.41
C THR A 256 -6.04 -6.17 -11.04
N GLU A 257 -6.91 -5.95 -10.06
CA GLU A 257 -6.72 -6.41 -8.67
C GLU A 257 -7.81 -7.43 -8.29
N TRP A 258 -7.43 -8.71 -8.32
CA TRP A 258 -8.28 -9.83 -7.92
C TRP A 258 -8.18 -10.07 -6.41
N SER A 259 -9.28 -9.83 -5.70
CA SER A 259 -9.46 -10.27 -4.30
C SER A 259 -9.76 -11.76 -4.24
N ALA A 260 -10.44 -12.31 -5.25
CA ALA A 260 -10.56 -13.76 -5.49
C ALA A 260 -9.30 -14.26 -6.20
N THR A 261 -8.28 -14.64 -5.42
CA THR A 261 -6.91 -14.83 -5.87
C THR A 261 -6.40 -16.27 -5.68
N VAL A 262 -5.49 -16.69 -6.56
CA VAL A 262 -4.76 -17.96 -6.45
C VAL A 262 -3.57 -17.87 -5.48
N LEU A 263 -3.22 -16.67 -4.99
CA LEU A 263 -2.11 -16.52 -4.06
C LEU A 263 -2.47 -17.16 -2.73
N THR A 264 -1.72 -18.18 -2.36
CA THR A 264 -1.91 -18.91 -1.10
C THR A 264 -1.38 -18.05 0.06
N PRO A 265 -2.16 -17.84 1.14
CA PRO A 265 -1.71 -17.16 2.35
C PRO A 265 -0.45 -17.78 2.96
N GLY A 266 0.49 -16.93 3.41
CA GLY A 266 1.80 -17.34 3.92
C GLY A 266 1.79 -18.21 5.17
N THR A 267 0.68 -18.22 5.89
CA THR A 267 0.47 -19.00 7.12
C THR A 267 0.16 -20.47 6.87
N TYR A 268 -0.22 -20.84 5.64
CA TYR A 268 -0.48 -22.23 5.29
C TYR A 268 0.81 -22.96 4.94
N ALA A 269 1.00 -24.16 5.50
CA ALA A 269 2.18 -24.99 5.24
C ALA A 269 2.41 -25.29 3.74
N ARG A 270 1.32 -25.34 2.95
CA ARG A 270 1.35 -25.58 1.49
C ARG A 270 1.67 -24.34 0.65
N CYS A 271 1.79 -23.15 1.26
CA CYS A 271 1.94 -21.87 0.56
C CYS A 271 3.14 -21.86 -0.38
N GLU A 272 4.33 -22.21 0.10
CA GLU A 272 5.55 -22.12 -0.70
C GLU A 272 5.50 -23.04 -1.92
N GLU A 273 5.10 -24.30 -1.74
CA GLU A 273 4.97 -25.28 -2.81
C GLU A 273 3.95 -24.82 -3.87
N GLN A 274 2.76 -24.40 -3.45
CA GLN A 274 1.69 -24.01 -4.37
C GLN A 274 1.98 -22.72 -5.11
N ASN A 275 2.43 -21.68 -4.41
CA ASN A 275 2.76 -20.40 -5.03
C ASN A 275 3.92 -20.56 -6.03
N LYS A 276 4.91 -21.40 -5.71
CA LYS A 276 5.98 -21.77 -6.65
C LYS A 276 5.46 -22.52 -7.87
N ALA A 277 4.57 -23.50 -7.68
CA ALA A 277 3.97 -24.28 -8.78
C ALA A 277 3.15 -23.41 -9.74
N LEU A 278 2.48 -22.37 -9.23
CA LEU A 278 1.73 -21.40 -10.03
C LEU A 278 2.57 -20.23 -10.53
N GLY A 279 3.83 -20.09 -10.09
CA GLY A 279 4.69 -18.96 -10.44
C GLY A 279 4.19 -17.62 -9.89
N VAL A 280 3.47 -17.62 -8.77
CA VAL A 280 2.89 -16.43 -8.15
C VAL A 280 3.61 -16.03 -6.88
N LYS A 281 3.68 -14.72 -6.63
CA LYS A 281 4.15 -14.11 -5.38
C LYS A 281 3.40 -12.80 -5.17
N ALA A 282 3.50 -12.21 -3.97
CA ALA A 282 2.79 -10.96 -3.66
C ALA A 282 3.07 -9.82 -4.66
N THR A 283 4.23 -9.81 -5.33
CA THR A 283 4.60 -8.79 -6.33
C THR A 283 4.18 -9.15 -7.77
N SER A 284 3.55 -10.31 -8.00
CA SER A 284 3.12 -10.72 -9.35
C SER A 284 2.04 -9.78 -9.89
N LYS A 285 2.03 -9.57 -11.21
CA LYS A 285 1.07 -8.69 -11.87
C LYS A 285 -0.33 -9.29 -11.96
N ASP A 286 -0.40 -10.58 -12.32
CA ASP A 286 -1.65 -11.33 -12.31
C ASP A 286 -1.64 -12.29 -11.11
N LEU A 287 -2.75 -12.28 -10.38
CA LEU A 287 -2.99 -13.07 -9.17
C LEU A 287 -4.35 -13.77 -9.21
N GLY A 288 -5.08 -13.71 -10.32
CA GLY A 288 -6.44 -14.26 -10.35
C GLY A 288 -7.12 -14.28 -11.70
N GLY A 289 -6.46 -13.90 -12.80
CA GLY A 289 -6.99 -14.02 -14.15
C GLY A 289 -7.34 -15.47 -14.53
N ARG A 290 -8.12 -15.64 -15.62
CA ARG A 290 -8.59 -16.97 -16.05
C ARG A 290 -7.43 -17.94 -16.31
N ASP A 291 -6.32 -17.46 -16.86
CA ASP A 291 -5.13 -18.27 -17.13
C ASP A 291 -4.51 -18.82 -15.83
N MET A 292 -4.60 -18.08 -14.72
CA MET A 292 -4.15 -18.57 -13.41
C MET A 292 -5.04 -19.71 -12.88
N LEU A 293 -6.33 -19.68 -13.21
CA LEU A 293 -7.27 -20.71 -12.76
C LEU A 293 -7.04 -22.08 -13.43
N VAL A 294 -6.42 -22.11 -14.61
CA VAL A 294 -6.15 -23.37 -15.35
C VAL A 294 -5.44 -24.38 -14.46
N ASN A 295 -4.36 -23.96 -13.78
CA ASN A 295 -3.54 -24.82 -12.93
C ASN A 295 -3.83 -24.69 -11.43
N ALA A 296 -4.62 -23.70 -11.02
CA ALA A 296 -4.99 -23.53 -9.62
C ALA A 296 -5.82 -24.73 -9.12
N LYS A 297 -5.52 -25.17 -7.88
CA LYS A 297 -6.26 -26.22 -7.18
C LYS A 297 -7.32 -25.65 -6.23
N GLU A 298 -7.14 -24.41 -5.80
CA GLU A 298 -7.98 -23.70 -4.85
C GLU A 298 -7.93 -22.19 -5.12
N LEU A 299 -8.83 -21.44 -4.50
CA LEU A 299 -8.92 -19.98 -4.61
C LEU A 299 -9.29 -19.38 -3.25
N PHE A 300 -8.76 -18.19 -2.96
CA PHE A 300 -8.96 -17.49 -1.70
C PHE A 300 -9.58 -16.12 -1.93
N TRP A 301 -10.54 -15.73 -1.09
CA TRP A 301 -10.88 -14.32 -0.91
C TRP A 301 -9.82 -13.72 -0.01
N TYR A 302 -8.82 -13.09 -0.61
CA TYR A 302 -7.65 -12.55 0.06
C TYR A 302 -7.34 -11.15 -0.49
N PRO A 303 -8.15 -10.15 -0.12
CA PRO A 303 -8.14 -8.80 -0.68
C PRO A 303 -6.87 -8.02 -0.33
N SER A 304 -6.54 -7.05 -1.17
CA SER A 304 -5.30 -6.27 -1.13
C SER A 304 -5.38 -5.08 -0.17
N GLU A 305 -4.37 -4.95 0.69
CA GLU A 305 -4.06 -3.76 1.46
C GLU A 305 -2.81 -3.07 0.88
N VAL A 306 -2.94 -1.78 0.61
CA VAL A 306 -1.86 -0.91 0.14
C VAL A 306 -1.34 -0.12 1.33
N ASP A 307 -0.17 -0.50 1.82
CA ASP A 307 0.55 0.16 2.90
C ASP A 307 1.59 1.15 2.33
N VAL A 308 1.67 2.33 2.92
CA VAL A 308 2.65 3.37 2.55
C VAL A 308 2.74 4.43 3.64
N SER A 309 3.92 5.00 3.83
CA SER A 309 4.10 6.15 4.74
C SER A 309 3.74 7.49 4.10
N ILE A 310 3.25 8.44 4.90
CA ILE A 310 3.11 9.85 4.49
C ILE A 310 4.49 10.51 4.28
N ARG A 311 5.55 9.92 4.85
CA ARG A 311 6.95 10.34 4.75
C ARG A 311 7.78 9.32 3.95
N PRO A 312 9.09 9.58 3.68
CA PRO A 312 9.99 8.55 3.17
C PRO A 312 10.12 7.35 4.10
N GLY A 313 10.40 7.59 5.39
CA GLY A 313 10.49 6.55 6.42
C GLY A 313 9.15 6.19 7.05
N TRP A 314 9.12 5.05 7.73
CA TRP A 314 8.01 4.59 8.54
C TRP A 314 8.01 5.25 9.91
N PHE A 315 9.15 5.32 10.60
CA PHE A 315 9.27 6.05 11.86
C PHE A 315 9.49 7.56 11.62
N TYR A 316 9.31 8.35 12.67
CA TYR A 316 9.54 9.79 12.57
C TYR A 316 11.03 10.11 12.50
N HIS A 317 11.42 10.89 11.48
CA HIS A 317 12.71 11.54 11.37
C HIS A 317 12.51 13.04 11.16
N GLN A 318 13.14 13.87 11.99
CA GLN A 318 13.06 15.33 11.85
C GLN A 318 13.57 15.81 10.48
N GLN A 319 14.54 15.09 9.90
CA GLN A 319 15.09 15.35 8.57
C GLN A 319 14.06 15.18 7.44
N GLU A 320 12.92 14.57 7.72
CA GLU A 320 11.84 14.31 6.77
C GLU A 320 10.65 15.27 6.91
N ASP A 321 10.70 16.26 7.82
CA ASP A 321 9.59 17.21 8.03
C ASP A 321 9.24 18.03 6.77
N ASN A 322 10.23 18.24 5.90
CA ASN A 322 10.06 18.89 4.60
C ASN A 322 9.85 17.89 3.44
N GLN A 323 9.71 16.60 3.74
CA GLN A 323 9.54 15.49 2.78
C GLN A 323 8.19 14.78 2.92
N VAL A 324 7.26 15.33 3.70
CA VAL A 324 5.87 14.86 3.75
C VAL A 324 5.27 14.89 2.33
N LYS A 325 4.78 13.74 1.86
CA LYS A 325 4.25 13.52 0.50
C LYS A 325 3.21 14.57 0.15
N SER A 326 3.39 15.23 -1.01
CA SER A 326 2.53 16.32 -1.50
C SER A 326 1.04 15.92 -1.56
N LEU A 327 0.14 16.89 -1.54
CA LEU A 327 -1.30 16.64 -1.70
C LEU A 327 -1.60 15.86 -3.00
N LYS A 328 -0.91 16.20 -4.09
CA LYS A 328 -1.02 15.50 -5.37
C LYS A 328 -0.56 14.06 -5.27
N HIS A 329 0.58 13.80 -4.63
CA HIS A 329 1.08 12.44 -4.45
C HIS A 329 0.14 11.59 -3.58
N LEU A 330 -0.37 12.11 -2.45
CA LEU A 330 -1.34 11.40 -1.62
C LEU A 330 -2.66 11.12 -2.36
N THR A 331 -3.09 12.07 -3.18
CA THR A 331 -4.25 11.88 -4.08
C THR A 331 -3.98 10.78 -5.10
N ASP A 332 -2.81 10.78 -5.74
CA ASP A 332 -2.42 9.75 -6.69
C ASP A 332 -2.40 8.36 -6.03
N ILE A 333 -1.89 8.26 -4.81
CA ILE A 333 -1.93 7.04 -3.99
C ILE A 333 -3.37 6.61 -3.73
N TYR A 334 -4.27 7.51 -3.31
CA TYR A 334 -5.68 7.19 -3.06
C TYR A 334 -6.38 6.61 -4.29
N PHE A 335 -6.19 7.24 -5.46
CA PHE A 335 -6.74 6.71 -6.71
C PHE A 335 -6.10 5.37 -7.11
N LYS A 336 -4.84 5.13 -6.77
CA LYS A 336 -4.11 3.88 -7.03
C LYS A 336 -4.20 2.85 -5.91
N SER A 337 -5.04 3.06 -4.90
CA SER A 337 -5.30 2.12 -3.79
C SER A 337 -6.80 1.89 -3.62
N VAL A 338 -7.50 2.82 -2.95
CA VAL A 338 -8.97 2.82 -2.81
C VAL A 338 -9.66 2.80 -4.16
N GLY A 339 -9.12 3.53 -5.13
CA GLY A 339 -9.61 3.49 -6.51
C GLY A 339 -9.28 2.22 -7.28
N TYR A 340 -8.39 1.37 -6.77
CA TYR A 340 -7.85 0.17 -7.41
C TYR A 340 -8.22 -1.09 -6.59
N ASN A 341 -9.44 -1.11 -6.02
CA ASN A 341 -9.99 -2.24 -5.28
C ASN A 341 -9.13 -2.70 -4.07
N SER A 342 -8.45 -1.77 -3.40
CA SER A 342 -7.66 -2.04 -2.19
C SER A 342 -8.07 -1.12 -1.04
N VAL A 343 -7.78 -1.52 0.20
CA VAL A 343 -7.73 -0.60 1.34
C VAL A 343 -6.41 0.16 1.29
N LEU A 344 -6.41 1.46 1.63
CA LEU A 344 -5.21 2.26 1.83
C LEU A 344 -4.91 2.36 3.32
N LEU A 345 -3.76 1.81 3.71
CA LEU A 345 -3.18 1.94 5.02
C LEU A 345 -2.05 2.98 4.97
N LEU A 346 -2.35 4.22 5.38
CA LEU A 346 -1.38 5.32 5.37
C LEU A 346 -0.69 5.44 6.72
N ASN A 347 0.63 5.31 6.77
CA ASN A 347 1.40 5.54 7.99
C ASN A 347 1.63 7.03 8.27
N ILE A 348 1.42 7.45 9.51
CA ILE A 348 1.70 8.80 10.02
C ILE A 348 2.44 8.68 11.36
N PRO A 349 3.78 8.84 11.38
CA PRO A 349 4.54 8.57 12.59
C PRO A 349 4.47 9.74 13.58
N PRO A 350 4.08 9.48 14.85
CA PRO A 350 4.27 10.44 15.93
C PRO A 350 5.76 10.72 16.17
N ASP A 351 6.07 11.97 16.51
CA ASP A 351 7.43 12.45 16.74
C ASP A 351 7.93 12.19 18.17
N GLN A 352 9.13 12.68 18.50
CA GLN A 352 9.74 12.53 19.82
C GLN A 352 9.00 13.24 20.96
N ARG A 353 8.05 14.14 20.67
CA ARG A 353 7.13 14.68 21.68
C ARG A 353 6.07 13.64 22.05
N GLY A 354 5.79 12.68 21.17
CA GLY A 354 4.62 11.80 21.25
C GLY A 354 3.38 12.45 20.63
N ARG A 355 3.56 13.26 19.57
CA ARG A 355 2.49 13.92 18.81
C ARG A 355 2.68 13.70 17.31
N ILE A 356 1.60 13.69 16.54
CA ILE A 356 1.71 13.82 15.08
C ILE A 356 2.18 15.25 14.77
N SER A 357 3.22 15.40 13.93
CA SER A 357 3.79 16.72 13.64
C SER A 357 2.80 17.65 12.93
N ASP A 358 2.99 18.97 13.07
CA ASP A 358 2.12 19.96 12.44
C ASP A 358 2.14 19.86 10.91
N ALA A 359 3.28 19.46 10.32
CA ALA A 359 3.41 19.27 8.88
C ALA A 359 2.50 18.13 8.38
N ASP A 360 2.47 17.00 9.11
CA ASP A 360 1.61 15.87 8.79
C ASP A 360 0.14 16.23 9.02
N VAL A 361 -0.20 16.84 10.16
CA VAL A 361 -1.59 17.27 10.47
C VAL A 361 -2.13 18.20 9.38
N ASN A 362 -1.34 19.19 8.95
CA ASN A 362 -1.77 20.11 7.90
C ASN A 362 -1.94 19.41 6.55
N ARG A 363 -1.02 18.52 6.17
CA ARG A 363 -1.15 17.74 4.93
C ARG A 363 -2.34 16.79 4.96
N LEU A 364 -2.65 16.19 6.11
CA LEU A 364 -3.81 15.33 6.29
C LEU A 364 -5.12 16.10 6.13
N LYS A 365 -5.19 17.34 6.66
CA LYS A 365 -6.34 18.24 6.46
C LYS A 365 -6.53 18.59 4.99
N GLU A 366 -5.46 19.02 4.30
CA GLU A 366 -5.50 19.29 2.86
C GLU A 366 -6.01 18.08 2.07
N PHE A 367 -5.52 16.88 2.41
CA PHE A 367 -5.92 15.64 1.76
C PHE A 367 -7.39 15.29 2.02
N ALA A 368 -7.87 15.46 3.26
CA ALA A 368 -9.27 15.22 3.60
C ALA A 368 -10.22 16.21 2.92
N ASP A 369 -9.89 17.50 2.95
CA ASP A 369 -10.67 18.55 2.30
C ASP A 369 -10.77 18.30 0.79
N TYR A 370 -9.66 17.92 0.15
CA TYR A 370 -9.65 17.62 -1.28
C TYR A 370 -10.50 16.38 -1.62
N ARG A 371 -10.44 15.29 -0.82
CA ARG A 371 -11.33 14.14 -1.05
C ARG A 371 -12.80 14.51 -0.86
N LYS A 372 -13.12 15.31 0.18
CA LYS A 372 -14.47 15.80 0.42
C LYS A 372 -14.97 16.65 -0.74
N GLU A 373 -14.12 17.51 -1.31
CA GLU A 373 -14.40 18.31 -2.50
C GLU A 373 -14.77 17.42 -3.70
N ILE A 374 -13.92 16.44 -4.04
CA ILE A 374 -14.15 15.55 -5.20
C ILE A 374 -15.49 14.82 -5.07
N PHE A 375 -15.75 14.21 -3.91
CA PHE A 375 -16.87 13.29 -3.74
C PHE A 375 -18.16 13.95 -3.23
N ALA A 376 -18.19 15.28 -3.08
CA ALA A 376 -19.36 16.01 -2.59
C ALA A 376 -20.55 15.97 -3.55
N ASP A 377 -20.31 15.94 -4.86
CA ASP A 377 -21.35 16.07 -5.86
C ASP A 377 -21.29 14.98 -6.94
N ASN A 378 -21.89 13.84 -6.64
CA ASN A 378 -22.10 12.78 -7.63
C ASN A 378 -23.02 13.31 -8.75
N ARG A 379 -22.48 13.32 -9.97
CA ARG A 379 -23.15 13.81 -11.17
C ARG A 379 -24.14 12.82 -11.78
N VAL A 380 -24.05 11.53 -11.41
CA VAL A 380 -24.93 10.46 -11.92
C VAL A 380 -26.26 10.43 -11.18
N LYS A 381 -27.38 10.41 -11.93
CA LYS A 381 -28.72 10.19 -11.38
C LYS A 381 -29.06 8.69 -11.39
N GLY A 382 -29.55 8.17 -10.26
CA GLY A 382 -29.97 6.77 -10.14
C GLY A 382 -28.80 5.77 -10.19
N GLY A 383 -27.57 6.23 -9.89
CA GLY A 383 -26.35 5.42 -9.93
C GLY A 383 -26.32 4.24 -8.96
N LEU A 384 -27.12 4.28 -7.89
CA LEU A 384 -27.26 3.20 -6.89
C LEU A 384 -28.25 2.10 -7.29
N LYS A 385 -28.93 2.22 -8.44
CA LYS A 385 -29.88 1.19 -8.87
C LYS A 385 -29.12 -0.02 -9.39
N ALA A 386 -29.07 -1.07 -8.57
CA ALA A 386 -28.41 -2.35 -8.86
C ALA A 386 -28.62 -2.84 -10.30
N TRP A 387 -27.59 -3.47 -10.84
CA TRP A 387 -27.53 -3.98 -12.20
C TRP A 387 -26.84 -5.34 -12.23
N THR A 388 -27.57 -6.38 -12.62
CA THR A 388 -26.98 -7.67 -12.98
C THR A 388 -26.75 -7.68 -14.48
N ALA A 389 -25.49 -7.78 -14.90
CA ALA A 389 -25.07 -7.59 -16.29
C ALA A 389 -24.31 -8.81 -16.81
N ARG A 390 -24.57 -9.20 -18.05
CA ARG A 390 -23.81 -10.22 -18.80
C ARG A 390 -22.84 -9.54 -19.78
N PRO A 391 -21.85 -10.27 -20.33
CA PRO A 391 -20.98 -9.73 -21.37
C PRO A 391 -21.79 -9.19 -22.55
N GLY A 392 -21.48 -7.97 -22.99
CA GLY A 392 -22.19 -7.23 -24.03
C GLY A 392 -23.27 -6.28 -23.53
N ASP A 393 -23.76 -6.45 -22.29
CA ASP A 393 -24.81 -5.58 -21.74
C ASP A 393 -24.29 -4.15 -21.57
N THR A 394 -25.19 -3.18 -21.81
CA THR A 394 -24.92 -1.77 -21.60
C THR A 394 -25.99 -1.13 -20.74
N ARG A 395 -25.59 -0.10 -19.98
CA ARG A 395 -26.53 0.72 -19.23
C ARG A 395 -26.16 2.19 -19.31
N VAL A 396 -27.18 2.99 -19.64
CA VAL A 396 -27.07 4.45 -19.75
C VAL A 396 -27.62 5.10 -18.49
N TYR A 397 -26.87 6.08 -17.98
CA TYR A 397 -27.21 6.89 -16.82
C TYR A 397 -27.32 8.35 -17.22
N GLN A 398 -28.36 9.03 -16.74
CA GLN A 398 -28.49 10.48 -16.92
C GLN A 398 -27.54 11.20 -15.96
N LEU A 399 -26.89 12.25 -16.43
CA LEU A 399 -26.12 13.14 -15.58
C LEU A 399 -26.97 14.35 -15.15
N LYS A 400 -26.57 15.01 -14.05
CA LYS A 400 -27.12 16.32 -13.67
C LYS A 400 -26.87 17.33 -14.81
N PRO A 401 -27.72 18.36 -14.99
CA PRO A 401 -27.49 19.40 -15.99
C PRO A 401 -26.11 20.06 -15.81
N LYS A 402 -25.47 20.46 -16.92
CA LYS A 402 -24.14 21.09 -16.93
C LYS A 402 -23.10 20.27 -16.15
N SER A 403 -23.04 18.97 -16.40
CA SER A 403 -22.04 18.11 -15.77
C SER A 403 -20.75 18.12 -16.57
N GLU A 404 -19.70 18.65 -15.95
CA GLU A 404 -18.31 18.38 -16.29
C GLU A 404 -17.82 17.28 -15.34
N ILE A 405 -17.18 16.24 -15.88
CA ILE A 405 -16.67 15.11 -15.10
C ILE A 405 -15.25 14.77 -15.54
N ASN A 406 -14.44 14.29 -14.59
CA ASN A 406 -13.11 13.74 -14.86
C ASN A 406 -12.74 12.55 -13.94
N VAL A 407 -13.71 12.07 -13.16
CA VAL A 407 -13.62 10.85 -12.36
C VAL A 407 -14.88 10.03 -12.58
N VAL A 408 -14.73 8.75 -12.91
CA VAL A 408 -15.82 7.76 -12.93
C VAL A 408 -15.57 6.72 -11.84
N MET A 409 -16.61 6.28 -11.16
CA MET A 409 -16.56 5.29 -10.10
C MET A 409 -17.52 4.13 -10.39
N LEU A 410 -17.05 2.90 -10.23
CA LEU A 410 -17.83 1.67 -10.35
C LEU A 410 -17.65 0.81 -9.10
N ARG A 411 -18.69 0.10 -8.67
CA ARG A 411 -18.64 -0.91 -7.61
C ARG A 411 -19.41 -2.16 -7.99
N GLU A 412 -18.88 -3.31 -7.61
CA GLU A 412 -19.61 -4.57 -7.57
C GLU A 412 -20.20 -4.82 -6.17
N ASP A 413 -21.29 -5.58 -6.11
CA ASP A 413 -21.78 -6.21 -4.90
C ASP A 413 -20.92 -7.44 -4.59
N ILE A 414 -19.77 -7.19 -3.95
CA ILE A 414 -18.79 -8.25 -3.65
C ILE A 414 -19.28 -9.29 -2.65
N SER A 415 -20.42 -9.05 -1.97
CA SER A 415 -21.10 -10.11 -1.18
C SER A 415 -21.60 -11.26 -2.04
N LYS A 416 -21.59 -11.08 -3.38
CA LYS A 416 -21.94 -12.09 -4.39
C LYS A 416 -20.77 -12.47 -5.29
N GLY A 417 -19.56 -12.10 -4.89
CA GLY A 417 -18.30 -12.40 -5.56
C GLY A 417 -17.80 -11.29 -6.47
N GLN A 418 -16.55 -11.42 -6.91
CA GLN A 418 -15.88 -10.49 -7.84
C GLN A 418 -15.95 -11.06 -9.26
N ARG A 419 -16.55 -10.31 -10.20
CA ARG A 419 -16.94 -10.88 -11.49
C ARG A 419 -16.50 -10.07 -12.70
N MET A 420 -16.37 -8.74 -12.60
CA MET A 420 -15.97 -7.90 -13.72
C MET A 420 -14.56 -8.22 -14.22
N GLU A 421 -14.39 -8.44 -15.53
CA GLU A 421 -13.10 -8.73 -16.17
C GLU A 421 -12.69 -7.67 -17.18
N ALA A 422 -13.65 -7.04 -17.86
CA ALA A 422 -13.43 -5.91 -18.74
C ALA A 422 -14.69 -5.05 -18.86
N PHE A 423 -14.51 -3.74 -18.92
CA PHE A 423 -15.60 -2.79 -19.14
C PHE A 423 -15.13 -1.56 -19.94
N THR A 424 -16.09 -0.90 -20.58
CA THR A 424 -15.90 0.35 -21.32
C THR A 424 -16.86 1.40 -20.76
N VAL A 425 -16.39 2.64 -20.64
CA VAL A 425 -17.20 3.79 -20.25
C VAL A 425 -17.20 4.82 -21.38
N GLU A 426 -18.39 5.28 -21.75
CA GLU A 426 -18.61 6.30 -22.75
C GLU A 426 -19.40 7.48 -22.18
N ALA A 427 -19.12 8.68 -22.67
CA ALA A 427 -19.84 9.90 -22.34
C ALA A 427 -20.57 10.44 -23.57
N LEU A 428 -21.82 10.87 -23.39
CA LEU A 428 -22.59 11.55 -24.44
C LEU A 428 -22.29 13.04 -24.41
N THR A 429 -21.41 13.47 -25.32
CA THR A 429 -21.01 14.85 -25.54
C THR A 429 -21.90 15.55 -26.57
N ALA A 430 -21.63 16.81 -26.89
CA ALA A 430 -22.28 17.52 -28.00
C ALA A 430 -22.04 16.81 -29.36
N ASP A 431 -20.87 16.20 -29.55
CA ASP A 431 -20.50 15.50 -30.78
C ASP A 431 -20.98 14.02 -30.81
N GLY A 432 -21.78 13.61 -29.83
CA GLY A 432 -22.24 12.23 -29.68
C GLY A 432 -21.45 11.43 -28.63
N TRP A 433 -21.60 10.10 -28.68
CA TRP A 433 -20.95 9.18 -27.75
C TRP A 433 -19.45 9.12 -28.00
N LYS A 434 -18.66 9.34 -26.95
CA LYS A 434 -17.20 9.18 -26.96
C LYS A 434 -16.79 8.17 -25.90
N GLU A 435 -15.94 7.22 -26.27
CA GLU A 435 -15.23 6.38 -25.30
C GLU A 435 -14.29 7.26 -24.47
N ILE A 436 -14.43 7.21 -23.15
CA ILE A 436 -13.65 8.03 -22.22
C ILE A 436 -12.77 7.17 -21.30
N ALA A 437 -13.09 5.89 -21.13
CA ALA A 437 -12.28 4.96 -20.35
C ALA A 437 -12.53 3.50 -20.73
N LYS A 438 -11.51 2.68 -20.46
CA LYS A 438 -11.59 1.22 -20.36
C LYS A 438 -10.95 0.75 -19.06
N GLY A 439 -11.35 -0.41 -18.58
CA GLY A 439 -10.73 -1.05 -17.43
C GLY A 439 -11.03 -2.54 -17.38
N THR A 440 -10.42 -3.21 -16.40
CA THR A 440 -10.52 -4.66 -16.20
C THR A 440 -11.43 -4.97 -15.00
N THR A 441 -10.83 -5.22 -13.83
CA THR A 441 -11.54 -5.53 -12.59
C THR A 441 -12.21 -4.30 -12.00
N VAL A 442 -13.36 -4.51 -11.34
CA VAL A 442 -14.01 -3.49 -10.50
C VAL A 442 -13.92 -3.84 -9.02
N GLY A 443 -14.44 -5.01 -8.63
CA GLY A 443 -14.47 -5.43 -7.23
C GLY A 443 -15.24 -4.47 -6.33
N TYR A 444 -14.74 -4.23 -5.12
CA TYR A 444 -15.35 -3.34 -4.14
C TYR A 444 -15.50 -1.90 -4.67
N LYS A 445 -14.46 -1.38 -5.34
CA LYS A 445 -14.44 -0.03 -5.90
C LYS A 445 -13.35 0.15 -6.96
N ARG A 446 -13.74 0.72 -8.10
CA ARG A 446 -12.86 1.22 -9.16
C ARG A 446 -13.08 2.71 -9.38
N LEU A 447 -12.03 3.52 -9.24
CA LEU A 447 -12.01 4.93 -9.62
C LEU A 447 -11.13 5.12 -10.86
N ILE A 448 -11.65 5.87 -11.84
CA ILE A 448 -10.99 6.08 -13.12
C ILE A 448 -10.90 7.57 -13.36
N ARG A 449 -9.67 8.09 -13.47
CA ARG A 449 -9.43 9.47 -13.88
C ARG A 449 -9.35 9.55 -15.40
N ILE A 450 -9.98 10.57 -15.95
CA ILE A 450 -10.06 10.84 -17.40
C ILE A 450 -9.80 12.33 -17.64
N PRO A 451 -9.47 12.76 -18.88
CA PRO A 451 -9.55 14.18 -19.23
C PRO A 451 -10.96 14.72 -18.97
N ALA A 452 -11.07 15.97 -18.49
CA ALA A 452 -12.36 16.57 -18.20
C ALA A 452 -13.24 16.62 -19.45
N VAL A 453 -14.51 16.24 -19.28
CA VAL A 453 -15.49 16.17 -20.36
C VAL A 453 -16.84 16.67 -19.89
N GLU A 454 -17.47 17.53 -20.69
CA GLU A 454 -18.87 17.89 -20.53
C GLU A 454 -19.77 16.80 -21.13
N ALA A 455 -20.69 16.28 -20.32
CA ALA A 455 -21.54 15.18 -20.72
C ALA A 455 -22.95 15.29 -20.15
N ARG A 456 -23.94 14.81 -20.92
CA ARG A 456 -25.34 14.70 -20.47
C ARG A 456 -25.72 13.30 -20.01
N GLN A 457 -25.00 12.29 -20.50
CA GLN A 457 -25.22 10.88 -20.15
C GLN A 457 -23.87 10.15 -20.05
N LEU A 458 -23.85 9.11 -19.24
CA LEU A 458 -22.76 8.15 -19.12
C LEU A 458 -23.28 6.77 -19.52
N ARG A 459 -22.53 6.01 -20.33
CA ARG A 459 -22.84 4.62 -20.66
C ARG A 459 -21.72 3.74 -20.14
N VAL A 460 -22.10 2.70 -19.41
CA VAL A 460 -21.19 1.63 -18.99
C VAL A 460 -21.53 0.39 -19.80
N LYS A 461 -20.52 -0.24 -20.39
CA LYS A 461 -20.61 -1.51 -21.10
C LYS A 461 -19.80 -2.55 -20.36
N VAL A 462 -20.40 -3.71 -20.10
CA VAL A 462 -19.68 -4.88 -19.59
C VAL A 462 -19.13 -5.65 -20.78
N ASP A 463 -17.82 -5.62 -20.98
CA ASP A 463 -17.18 -6.30 -22.12
C ASP A 463 -16.90 -7.77 -21.79
N ALA A 464 -16.49 -8.06 -20.55
CA ALA A 464 -16.29 -9.42 -20.05
C ALA A 464 -16.56 -9.50 -18.54
N CYS A 465 -17.15 -10.61 -18.11
CA CYS A 465 -17.31 -10.95 -16.70
C CYS A 465 -17.43 -12.47 -16.49
N ARG A 466 -17.22 -12.89 -15.25
CA ARG A 466 -17.52 -14.25 -14.78
C ARG A 466 -18.99 -14.34 -14.40
N LEU A 467 -19.74 -15.28 -15.00
CA LEU A 467 -21.20 -15.35 -14.89
C LEU A 467 -21.84 -13.98 -15.22
N ALA A 468 -22.79 -13.52 -14.43
CA ALA A 468 -23.33 -12.16 -14.51
C ALA A 468 -22.74 -11.28 -13.39
N ALA A 469 -22.15 -10.14 -13.75
CA ALA A 469 -21.59 -9.17 -12.81
C ALA A 469 -22.71 -8.42 -12.06
N ASN A 470 -22.57 -8.25 -10.75
CA ASN A 470 -23.52 -7.52 -9.92
C ASN A 470 -22.97 -6.14 -9.63
N ILE A 471 -23.31 -5.15 -10.46
CA ILE A 471 -22.87 -3.76 -10.28
C ILE A 471 -23.83 -3.08 -9.31
N SER A 472 -23.29 -2.57 -8.19
CA SER A 472 -24.05 -1.95 -7.11
C SER A 472 -24.11 -0.43 -7.22
N GLU A 473 -23.08 0.19 -7.79
CA GLU A 473 -22.99 1.64 -7.89
C GLU A 473 -22.22 2.11 -9.13
N VAL A 474 -22.74 3.14 -9.79
CA VAL A 474 -22.05 3.96 -10.80
C VAL A 474 -22.13 5.42 -10.40
N ALA A 475 -21.00 6.10 -10.32
CA ALA A 475 -20.93 7.52 -10.02
C ALA A 475 -19.93 8.24 -10.92
N ALA A 476 -20.06 9.56 -11.01
CA ALA A 476 -19.10 10.40 -11.72
C ALA A 476 -18.95 11.74 -10.99
N TYR A 477 -17.73 12.26 -10.99
CA TYR A 477 -17.33 13.43 -10.21
C TYR A 477 -16.38 14.33 -11.02
N TYR A 478 -16.16 15.53 -10.50
CA TYR A 478 -15.10 16.41 -10.94
C TYR A 478 -14.08 16.59 -9.81
N ALA A 479 -12.83 16.27 -10.11
CA ALA A 479 -11.67 16.48 -9.26
C ALA A 479 -10.81 17.57 -9.88
N ARG A 480 -10.72 18.76 -9.24
CA ARG A 480 -9.87 19.83 -9.78
C ARG A 480 -8.43 19.33 -9.97
N PRO A 481 -7.77 19.57 -11.11
CA PRO A 481 -6.38 19.17 -11.28
C PRO A 481 -5.49 19.73 -10.17
N LEU A 482 -4.59 18.90 -9.66
CA LEU A 482 -3.56 19.32 -8.72
C LEU A 482 -2.24 19.51 -9.47
N GLU A 483 -1.54 20.58 -9.15
CA GLU A 483 -0.16 20.79 -9.57
C GLU A 483 0.79 20.09 -8.59
N GLU A 484 1.94 19.61 -9.09
CA GLU A 484 2.98 19.13 -8.19
C GLU A 484 3.57 20.34 -7.45
N SER A 485 3.64 20.29 -6.13
CA SER A 485 4.36 21.32 -5.38
C SER A 485 5.79 21.34 -5.89
N ALA A 486 6.29 22.48 -6.39
CA ALA A 486 7.70 22.63 -6.70
C ALA A 486 8.49 22.22 -5.45
N ALA A 487 9.17 21.07 -5.51
CA ALA A 487 9.99 20.61 -4.41
C ALA A 487 10.98 21.75 -4.11
N LYS A 488 10.91 22.34 -2.91
CA LYS A 488 11.99 23.20 -2.46
C LYS A 488 13.23 22.31 -2.41
N GLU A 489 14.09 22.42 -3.41
CA GLU A 489 15.37 21.71 -3.45
C GLU A 489 16.26 22.29 -2.36
N ASN A 490 16.05 21.86 -1.11
CA ASN A 490 16.79 22.38 0.06
C ASN A 490 18.30 22.02 0.02
N TRP A 491 18.69 21.25 -0.99
CA TRP A 491 20.04 20.77 -1.27
C TRP A 491 20.73 21.53 -2.42
N ASN A 492 20.05 22.46 -3.10
CA ASN A 492 20.64 23.29 -4.14
C ASN A 492 20.45 24.79 -3.82
N ASP A 493 21.53 25.45 -3.40
CA ASP A 493 21.50 26.87 -3.02
C ASP A 493 21.62 27.81 -4.24
N LEU A 494 21.97 27.28 -5.41
CA LEU A 494 22.14 28.04 -6.64
C LEU A 494 21.08 27.61 -7.69
N PRO A 495 20.07 28.45 -7.99
CA PRO A 495 19.07 28.12 -8.99
C PRO A 495 19.67 27.75 -10.35
N ARG A 496 19.17 26.66 -10.95
CA ARG A 496 19.68 26.14 -12.23
C ARG A 496 19.25 26.96 -13.45
N THR A 497 18.44 28.00 -13.27
CA THR A 497 17.91 28.84 -14.36
C THR A 497 18.99 29.46 -15.24
N ALA A 498 20.18 29.69 -14.69
CA ALA A 498 21.33 30.24 -15.41
C ALA A 498 22.35 29.18 -15.87
N TRP A 499 22.16 27.91 -15.52
CA TRP A 499 23.15 26.86 -15.80
C TRP A 499 23.06 26.40 -17.26
N LYS A 500 24.21 26.05 -17.84
CA LYS A 500 24.28 25.47 -19.18
C LYS A 500 25.09 24.19 -19.15
N GLN A 501 24.51 23.11 -19.66
CA GLN A 501 25.25 21.87 -19.90
C GLN A 501 26.20 22.06 -21.08
N VAL A 502 27.50 21.90 -20.85
CA VAL A 502 28.54 21.98 -21.88
C VAL A 502 28.76 20.63 -22.53
N THR A 503 28.84 19.55 -21.73
CA THR A 503 28.93 18.16 -22.20
C THR A 503 28.09 17.24 -21.31
N ALA A 504 27.60 16.14 -21.87
CA ALA A 504 26.76 15.16 -21.16
C ALA A 504 27.55 14.04 -20.46
N ALA A 505 28.71 13.65 -21.01
CA ALA A 505 29.56 12.57 -20.46
C ALA A 505 31.05 12.83 -20.80
N PRO A 506 31.91 13.16 -19.82
CA PRO A 506 31.54 13.48 -18.44
C PRO A 506 30.63 14.72 -18.39
N LEU A 507 29.79 14.81 -17.37
CA LEU A 507 28.87 15.93 -17.21
C LEU A 507 29.66 17.20 -16.89
N VAL A 508 29.60 18.19 -17.78
CA VAL A 508 30.23 19.51 -17.58
C VAL A 508 29.14 20.58 -17.58
N ILE A 509 29.15 21.43 -16.55
CA ILE A 509 28.15 22.49 -16.35
C ILE A 509 28.84 23.85 -16.22
N ASP A 510 28.41 24.83 -17.00
CA ASP A 510 28.64 26.26 -16.75
C ASP A 510 27.58 26.74 -15.75
N LEU A 511 28.00 27.21 -14.57
CA LEU A 511 27.10 27.68 -13.51
C LEU A 511 26.49 29.06 -13.80
N GLY A 512 26.86 29.71 -14.91
CA GLY A 512 26.34 31.01 -15.34
C GLY A 512 27.01 32.22 -14.67
N LYS A 513 27.64 32.01 -13.50
CA LYS A 513 28.50 32.99 -12.80
C LYS A 513 29.57 32.27 -11.98
N ALA A 514 30.66 32.97 -11.66
CA ALA A 514 31.62 32.47 -10.70
C ALA A 514 30.97 32.44 -9.31
N VAL A 515 31.12 31.32 -8.60
CA VAL A 515 30.54 31.11 -7.27
C VAL A 515 31.54 30.47 -6.33
N ASP A 516 31.36 30.75 -5.06
CA ASP A 516 32.13 30.17 -3.97
C ASP A 516 31.31 29.06 -3.31
N MET A 517 31.83 27.84 -3.41
CA MET A 517 31.11 26.62 -3.08
C MET A 517 31.75 25.93 -1.88
N THR A 518 30.92 25.34 -1.03
CA THR A 518 31.34 24.51 0.11
C THR A 518 31.12 23.02 -0.13
N GLY A 519 30.37 22.68 -1.19
CA GLY A 519 30.09 21.32 -1.61
C GLY A 519 29.23 21.25 -2.86
N PHE A 520 28.99 20.03 -3.31
CA PHE A 520 27.99 19.73 -4.35
C PHE A 520 27.10 18.59 -3.90
N VAL A 521 25.99 18.40 -4.58
CA VAL A 521 25.02 17.34 -4.31
C VAL A 521 24.79 16.53 -5.56
N TYR A 522 24.79 15.21 -5.44
CA TYR A 522 24.23 14.32 -6.45
C TYR A 522 22.90 13.77 -5.95
N ALA A 523 21.84 14.02 -6.71
CA ALA A 523 20.46 13.66 -6.41
C ALA A 523 19.89 12.84 -7.57
N PRO A 524 19.95 11.49 -7.51
CA PRO A 524 19.33 10.64 -8.52
C PRO A 524 17.89 11.06 -8.81
N ALA A 525 17.55 11.11 -10.09
CA ALA A 525 16.23 11.53 -10.53
C ALA A 525 15.14 10.69 -9.84
N ASN A 526 14.13 11.37 -9.31
CA ASN A 526 13.02 10.77 -8.54
C ASN A 526 13.44 9.97 -7.30
N ALA A 527 14.69 10.12 -6.83
CA ALA A 527 15.28 9.24 -5.83
C ALA A 527 15.10 7.76 -6.19
N GLU A 528 15.39 7.39 -7.44
CA GLU A 528 15.34 6.01 -7.91
C GLU A 528 16.74 5.49 -8.25
N ALA A 529 17.02 4.25 -7.86
CA ALA A 529 18.24 3.56 -8.27
C ALA A 529 18.11 3.12 -9.74
N LYS A 530 19.15 3.40 -10.54
CA LYS A 530 19.19 3.03 -11.96
C LYS A 530 20.56 2.44 -12.30
N PRO A 531 20.65 1.47 -13.23
CA PRO A 531 21.94 0.87 -13.62
C PRO A 531 22.97 1.89 -14.12
N THR A 532 22.51 3.05 -14.61
CA THR A 532 23.34 4.11 -15.15
C THR A 532 23.73 5.18 -14.12
N MET A 533 23.38 5.04 -12.85
CA MET A 533 23.63 6.08 -11.85
C MET A 533 25.12 6.22 -11.50
N ALA A 534 25.52 7.40 -11.00
CA ALA A 534 26.88 7.61 -10.54
C ALA A 534 27.12 6.90 -9.20
N PHE A 535 28.23 6.19 -9.09
CA PHE A 535 28.69 5.56 -7.84
C PHE A 535 30.09 6.05 -7.48
N ARG A 536 31.12 5.69 -8.25
CA ARG A 536 32.46 6.27 -8.08
C ARG A 536 32.58 7.53 -8.91
N TYR A 537 33.23 8.56 -8.39
CA TYR A 537 33.33 9.83 -9.09
C TYR A 537 34.64 10.56 -8.82
N LYS A 538 34.97 11.49 -9.73
CA LYS A 538 35.92 12.57 -9.54
C LYS A 538 35.23 13.89 -9.88
N PHE A 539 35.41 14.87 -9.01
CA PHE A 539 34.80 16.18 -9.16
C PHE A 539 35.89 17.21 -9.50
N TYR A 540 35.66 17.98 -10.56
CA TYR A 540 36.58 19.02 -11.02
C TYR A 540 35.89 20.37 -11.09
N ILE A 541 36.68 21.42 -10.89
CA ILE A 541 36.27 22.81 -11.05
C ILE A 541 37.15 23.53 -12.08
N SER A 542 36.59 24.58 -12.69
CA SER A 542 37.33 25.47 -13.59
C SER A 542 36.76 26.89 -13.55
N THR A 543 37.60 27.89 -13.79
CA THR A 543 37.19 29.29 -13.97
C THR A 543 36.94 29.65 -15.43
N ASN A 544 37.52 28.90 -16.38
CA ASN A 544 37.50 29.19 -17.82
C ASN A 544 36.96 28.03 -18.68
N GLY A 545 36.61 26.90 -18.06
CA GLY A 545 36.07 25.71 -18.73
C GLY A 545 37.13 24.88 -19.48
N ARG A 546 38.41 25.25 -19.39
CA ARG A 546 39.54 24.60 -20.08
C ARG A 546 40.51 23.99 -19.09
N ASP A 547 40.92 24.76 -18.09
CA ASP A 547 41.86 24.33 -17.06
C ASP A 547 41.10 23.75 -15.88
N TRP A 548 41.26 22.45 -15.64
CA TRP A 548 40.51 21.69 -14.65
C TRP A 548 41.36 21.37 -13.43
N LYS A 549 40.85 21.71 -12.24
CA LYS A 549 41.44 21.31 -10.96
C LYS A 549 40.53 20.29 -10.28
N GLU A 550 41.08 19.15 -9.91
CA GLU A 550 40.37 18.14 -9.12
C GLU A 550 40.15 18.66 -7.69
N VAL A 551 38.95 18.44 -7.16
CA VAL A 551 38.62 18.73 -5.76
C VAL A 551 38.72 17.43 -4.97
N PRO A 552 39.59 17.34 -3.95
CA PRO A 552 39.67 16.16 -3.10
C PRO A 552 38.33 15.88 -2.40
N THR A 553 37.80 14.69 -2.58
CA THR A 553 36.51 14.23 -2.01
C THR A 553 36.61 12.75 -1.65
N THR A 554 35.54 12.15 -1.13
CA THR A 554 35.47 10.69 -0.87
C THR A 554 35.60 9.85 -2.15
N GLY A 555 35.23 10.42 -3.30
CA GLY A 555 35.28 9.74 -4.60
C GLY A 555 34.23 8.64 -4.78
N GLU A 556 33.28 8.51 -3.86
CA GLU A 556 32.22 7.51 -3.88
C GLU A 556 30.92 8.05 -3.26
N PHE A 557 29.79 7.73 -3.88
CA PHE A 557 28.44 7.86 -3.33
C PHE A 557 28.04 6.54 -2.67
N SER A 558 28.53 6.31 -1.45
CA SER A 558 28.33 5.04 -0.75
C SER A 558 26.83 4.74 -0.56
N ASN A 559 26.46 3.47 -0.76
CA ASN A 559 25.09 2.96 -0.63
C ASN A 559 24.02 3.57 -1.57
N ILE A 560 24.40 4.37 -2.58
CA ILE A 560 23.43 5.09 -3.44
C ILE A 560 22.48 4.16 -4.23
N MET A 561 22.91 2.92 -4.53
CA MET A 561 22.08 1.93 -5.22
C MET A 561 20.92 1.39 -4.38
N HIS A 562 21.06 1.40 -3.06
CA HIS A 562 20.03 0.94 -2.13
C HIS A 562 19.31 2.11 -1.48
N ASN A 563 19.93 3.29 -1.43
CA ASN A 563 19.35 4.52 -0.91
C ASN A 563 19.63 5.70 -1.87
N PRO A 564 18.88 5.83 -2.98
CA PRO A 564 19.07 6.85 -4.02
C PRO A 564 18.61 8.26 -3.62
N VAL A 565 18.71 8.64 -2.35
CA VAL A 565 18.44 10.01 -1.87
C VAL A 565 19.59 10.97 -2.22
N PRO A 566 19.35 12.30 -2.23
CA PRO A 566 20.41 13.29 -2.46
C PRO A 566 21.60 13.12 -1.52
N GLN A 567 22.79 12.90 -2.06
CA GLN A 567 24.03 12.82 -1.30
C GLN A 567 24.84 14.11 -1.44
N THR A 568 25.07 14.79 -0.32
CA THR A 568 25.87 16.02 -0.26
C THR A 568 27.33 15.69 0.00
N VAL A 569 28.21 16.17 -0.89
CA VAL A 569 29.67 16.06 -0.77
C VAL A 569 30.22 17.40 -0.32
N SER A 570 30.77 17.44 0.89
CA SER A 570 31.41 18.64 1.45
C SER A 570 32.89 18.68 1.08
N PHE A 571 33.40 19.85 0.69
CA PHE A 571 34.81 20.04 0.32
C PHE A 571 35.73 20.28 1.52
N GLY A 572 35.17 20.53 2.71
CA GLY A 572 35.91 20.92 3.92
C GLY A 572 36.49 22.34 3.88
N ASN A 573 36.75 22.88 2.69
CA ASN A 573 37.21 24.25 2.44
C ASN A 573 36.42 24.89 1.30
N LYS A 574 36.48 26.22 1.21
CA LYS A 574 35.87 27.00 0.14
C LYS A 574 36.58 26.78 -1.19
N VAL A 575 35.81 26.54 -2.25
CA VAL A 575 36.30 26.35 -3.62
C VAL A 575 35.56 27.28 -4.58
N SER A 576 36.30 28.11 -5.32
CA SER A 576 35.71 29.02 -6.32
C SER A 576 35.65 28.35 -7.69
N ALA A 577 34.48 28.37 -8.35
CA ALA A 577 34.28 27.77 -9.66
C ALA A 577 33.31 28.57 -10.53
N ARG A 578 33.53 28.54 -11.84
CA ARG A 578 32.56 28.96 -12.87
C ARG A 578 31.96 27.76 -13.58
N TYR A 579 32.78 26.74 -13.80
CA TYR A 579 32.42 25.46 -14.39
C TYR A 579 32.70 24.33 -13.41
N ILE A 580 31.88 23.30 -13.47
CA ILE A 580 32.06 22.04 -12.74
C ILE A 580 32.04 20.87 -13.71
N LYS A 581 32.77 19.80 -13.38
CA LYS A 581 32.78 18.55 -14.14
C LYS A 581 32.69 17.37 -13.19
N LEU A 582 31.72 16.49 -13.42
CA LEU A 582 31.57 15.22 -12.72
C LEU A 582 31.93 14.10 -13.68
N ASP A 583 33.05 13.44 -13.42
CA ASP A 583 33.47 12.24 -14.11
C ASP A 583 33.13 11.04 -13.21
N ALA A 584 32.25 10.15 -13.65
CA ALA A 584 31.69 9.13 -12.77
C ALA A 584 31.46 7.79 -13.49
N THR A 585 31.60 6.72 -12.71
CA THR A 585 31.26 5.35 -13.12
C THR A 585 30.14 4.79 -12.26
N THR A 586 29.40 3.84 -12.84
CA THR A 586 28.34 3.06 -12.20
C THR A 586 28.92 2.04 -11.21
N PRO A 587 28.08 1.38 -10.39
CA PRO A 587 28.53 0.27 -9.53
C PRO A 587 29.21 -0.86 -10.31
N ASP A 588 28.79 -1.09 -11.54
CA ASP A 588 29.35 -2.10 -12.45
C ASP A 588 30.57 -1.59 -13.24
N ALA A 589 31.16 -0.48 -12.81
CA ALA A 589 32.34 0.16 -13.42
C ALA A 589 32.18 0.58 -14.90
N THR A 590 30.94 0.85 -15.34
CA THR A 590 30.66 1.46 -16.66
C THR A 590 30.50 2.98 -16.54
N PRO A 591 30.61 3.78 -17.62
CA PRO A 591 30.38 5.23 -17.55
C PRO A 591 28.96 5.57 -17.07
N ALA A 592 28.85 6.43 -16.05
CA ALA A 592 27.56 6.86 -15.52
C ALA A 592 26.86 7.87 -16.45
N ARG A 593 25.53 7.93 -16.36
CA ARG A 593 24.70 8.98 -16.98
C ARG A 593 24.08 9.84 -15.90
N VAL A 594 24.52 11.09 -15.84
CA VAL A 594 24.06 12.08 -14.86
C VAL A 594 23.46 13.26 -15.58
N ASP A 595 22.23 13.63 -15.21
CA ASP A 595 21.55 14.80 -15.77
C ASP A 595 21.86 16.06 -14.97
N LEU A 596 21.82 17.22 -15.62
CA LEU A 596 22.03 18.52 -14.97
C LEU A 596 21.10 18.75 -13.76
N LYS A 597 19.86 18.23 -13.82
CA LYS A 597 18.87 18.34 -12.74
C LYS A 597 19.24 17.53 -11.50
N GLU A 598 20.09 16.52 -11.65
CA GLU A 598 20.57 15.66 -10.57
C GLU A 598 21.75 16.31 -9.80
N ILE A 599 22.22 17.49 -10.22
CA ILE A 599 23.34 18.18 -9.57
C ILE A 599 22.85 19.39 -8.78
N GLY A 600 23.31 19.54 -7.55
CA GLY A 600 23.09 20.71 -6.71
C GLY A 600 24.41 21.35 -6.27
N ILE A 601 24.39 22.65 -6.00
CA ILE A 601 25.53 23.38 -5.44
C ILE A 601 25.21 23.84 -4.03
N ARG A 602 26.14 23.63 -3.11
CA ARG A 602 26.10 24.21 -1.77
C ARG A 602 26.97 25.46 -1.72
N LEU A 603 26.33 26.57 -1.39
CA LEU A 603 27.00 27.85 -1.19
C LEU A 603 27.26 28.06 0.30
N GLN A 604 28.22 28.92 0.61
CA GLN A 604 28.33 29.45 1.96
C GLN A 604 27.12 30.36 2.21
N LYS A 605 26.33 30.04 3.25
CA LYS A 605 25.30 30.96 3.76
C LYS A 605 25.93 32.04 4.62
#